data_AF-A0A6J7NW24-F1
#
_entry.id   AF-A0A6J7NW24-F1
#
_cell.length_a   1.000
_cell.length_b   1.000
_cell.length_c   1.000
_cell.angle_alpha   90.00
_cell.angle_beta   90.00
_cell.angle_gamma   90.00
#
_symmetry.space_group_name_H-M   'P 1'
#
loop_
_entity.id
_entity.type
_entity.pdbx_description
1 polymer ?
#
loop_
_entity_poly.entity_id
_entity_poly.type
_entity_poly.pdbx_seq_one_letter_code
_entity_poly.pdbx_strand_id
1 'polypeptide(L)'
;MAMNLRAKLSRDDKFESLRLDRRVRLNILGVLTWVATPEDVVLSKLRWRLESRSETQWRDCIEIAAAQNLDTDYMRLWAQQIGITSDLEELLAATKN
;
A
#
# COMPACT_ATOMS: atom_id res chain seq x y z
N MET A 1 -24.11 12.73 13.93
CA MET A 1 -23.06 12.15 14.79
C MET A 1 -22.90 10.72 14.29
N ALA A 2 -21.91 10.37 13.46
CA ALA A 2 -20.49 10.46 13.71
C ALA A 2 -19.66 10.55 12.40
N MET A 3 -18.55 11.28 12.52
CA MET A 3 -17.23 11.10 11.90
C MET A 3 -17.09 11.14 10.37
N ASN A 4 -16.95 12.37 9.89
CA ASN A 4 -16.13 12.69 8.71
C ASN A 4 -14.69 12.20 8.93
N LEU A 5 -14.33 11.06 8.36
CA LEU A 5 -12.93 10.69 8.12
C LEU A 5 -12.71 10.64 6.59
N ARG A 6 -12.63 11.82 5.97
CA ARG A 6 -11.89 11.94 4.71
C ARG A 6 -10.52 11.30 4.92
N ALA A 7 -10.09 10.38 4.07
CA ALA A 7 -8.72 9.93 3.94
C ALA A 7 -7.77 11.13 4.04
N LYS A 8 -7.30 11.41 5.26
CA LYS A 8 -6.55 12.61 5.56
C LYS A 8 -5.13 12.23 5.20
N LEU A 9 -4.72 12.58 3.99
CA LEU A 9 -3.32 12.92 3.69
C LEU A 9 -2.96 14.10 4.61
N SER A 10 -2.83 13.81 5.90
CA SER A 10 -2.42 14.78 6.90
C SER A 10 -0.93 14.97 6.74
N ARG A 11 -0.45 16.21 6.89
CA ARG A 11 0.98 16.51 6.92
C ARG A 11 1.73 15.69 7.98
N ASP A 12 1.02 15.17 8.98
CA ASP A 12 1.53 14.37 10.09
C ASP A 12 1.36 12.84 9.90
N ASP A 13 0.92 12.38 8.73
CA ASP A 13 0.83 10.94 8.47
C ASP A 13 2.24 10.35 8.30
N LYS A 14 2.71 9.68 9.35
CA LYS A 14 4.03 9.03 9.39
C LYS A 14 4.22 8.04 8.23
N PHE A 15 3.15 7.38 7.79
CA PHE A 15 3.21 6.45 6.66
C PHE A 15 3.45 7.17 5.34
N GLU A 16 2.80 8.32 5.12
CA GLU A 16 3.00 9.11 3.89
C GLU A 16 4.41 9.73 3.85
N SER A 17 4.93 10.22 4.98
CA SER A 17 6.31 10.71 5.06
C SER A 17 7.32 9.61 4.73
N LEU A 18 7.15 8.42 5.33
CA LEU A 18 8.07 7.30 5.10
C LEU A 18 7.97 6.74 3.68
N ARG A 19 6.77 6.71 3.07
CA ARG A 19 6.62 6.38 1.64
C ARG A 19 7.40 7.34 0.75
N LEU A 20 7.32 8.64 1.04
CA LEU A 20 8.11 9.61 0.29
C LEU A 20 9.59 9.32 0.44
N ASP A 21 10.10 9.07 1.65
CA ASP A 21 11.53 8.79 1.84
C ASP A 21 12.00 7.50 1.17
N ARG A 22 11.12 6.50 1.06
CA ARG A 22 11.41 5.21 0.41
C ARG A 22 11.24 5.21 -1.10
N ARG A 23 10.74 6.30 -1.71
CA ARG A 23 10.50 6.37 -3.15
C ARG A 23 11.78 6.06 -3.94
N VAL A 24 11.64 5.34 -5.04
CA VAL A 24 12.74 4.91 -5.91
C VAL A 24 12.76 5.71 -7.21
N ARG A 25 13.95 5.91 -7.78
CA ARG A 25 14.09 6.51 -9.12
C ARG A 25 14.04 5.40 -10.17
N LEU A 26 13.10 5.52 -11.10
CA LEU A 26 13.00 4.65 -12.27
C LEU A 26 13.07 5.49 -13.55
N ASN A 27 13.60 4.89 -14.61
CA ASN A 27 13.47 5.47 -15.95
C ASN A 27 12.19 4.92 -16.58
N ILE A 28 11.20 5.80 -16.76
CA ILE A 28 9.92 5.46 -17.37
C ILE A 28 9.84 6.19 -18.70
N LEU A 29 9.88 5.44 -19.80
CA LEU A 29 9.79 5.97 -21.16
C LEU A 29 10.82 7.09 -21.46
N GLY A 30 12.04 6.97 -20.93
CA GLY A 30 13.11 7.96 -21.09
C GLY A 30 13.12 9.06 -20.03
N VAL A 31 12.16 9.08 -19.11
CA VAL A 31 12.05 10.13 -18.07
C VAL A 31 12.39 9.55 -16.70
N LEU A 32 13.39 10.15 -16.05
CA LEU A 32 13.77 9.79 -14.68
C LEU A 32 12.69 10.28 -13.70
N THR A 33 11.98 9.34 -13.08
CA THR A 33 10.79 9.60 -12.27
C THR A 33 10.93 8.98 -10.89
N TRP A 34 10.48 9.70 -9.86
CA TRP A 34 10.35 9.16 -8.52
C TRP A 34 9.00 8.45 -8.38
N VAL A 35 9.03 7.18 -8.01
CA VAL A 35 7.82 6.38 -7.77
C VAL A 35 7.86 5.73 -6.39
N ALA A 36 6.68 5.45 -5.84
CA ALA A 36 6.56 4.70 -4.60
C ALA A 36 7.07 3.26 -4.78
N THR A 37 7.51 2.64 -3.69
CA THR A 37 7.87 1.22 -3.69
C THR A 37 6.63 0.35 -3.92
N PRO A 38 6.79 -0.87 -4.47
CA PRO A 38 5.67 -1.81 -4.60
C PRO A 38 4.93 -2.06 -3.27
N GLU A 39 5.67 -2.21 -2.16
CA GLU A 39 5.12 -2.40 -0.82
C GLU A 39 4.22 -1.23 -0.42
N ASP A 40 4.72 0.00 -0.59
CA ASP A 40 3.96 1.20 -0.23
C ASP A 40 2.73 1.40 -1.12
N VAL A 41 2.79 1.00 -2.41
CA VAL A 41 1.62 1.02 -3.30
C VAL A 41 0.55 0.05 -2.81
N VAL A 42 0.92 -1.18 -2.46
CA VAL A 42 -0.02 -2.18 -1.93
C VAL A 42 -0.64 -1.71 -0.61
N LEU A 43 0.18 -1.27 0.36
CA LEU A 43 -0.31 -0.76 1.65
C LEU A 43 -1.29 0.42 1.47
N SER A 44 -1.03 1.31 0.50
CA SER A 44 -1.93 2.43 0.16
C SER A 44 -3.28 1.95 -0.37
N LYS A 45 -3.25 1.01 -1.32
CA LYS A 45 -4.45 0.46 -1.96
C LYS A 45 -5.32 -0.30 -0.96
N LEU A 46 -4.70 -1.11 -0.09
CA LEU A 46 -5.41 -1.80 0.99
C LEU A 46 -6.04 -0.81 1.97
N ARG A 47 -5.32 0.24 2.36
CA ARG A 47 -5.87 1.31 3.22
C ARG A 47 -7.07 2.01 2.58
N TRP A 48 -7.06 2.25 1.27
CA TRP A 48 -8.21 2.82 0.55
C TRP A 48 -9.37 1.84 0.39
N ARG A 49 -9.09 0.53 0.34
CA ARG A 49 -10.11 -0.53 0.26
C ARG A 49 -10.91 -0.67 1.54
N LEU A 50 -10.40 -0.24 2.70
CA LEU A 50 -11.09 -0.35 4.00
C LEU A 50 -12.56 0.10 3.95
N GLU A 51 -12.86 1.18 3.22
CA GLU A 51 -14.21 1.75 3.13
C GLU A 51 -15.01 1.17 1.95
N SER A 52 -14.37 0.96 0.81
CA SER A 52 -15.07 0.62 -0.44
C SER A 52 -15.23 -0.87 -0.67
N ARG A 53 -14.40 -1.70 -0.01
CA ARG A 53 -14.21 -3.12 -0.34
C ARG A 53 -14.05 -3.36 -1.84
N SER A 54 -13.39 -2.42 -2.54
CA SER A 54 -13.22 -2.46 -3.98
C SER A 54 -12.44 -3.69 -4.44
N GLU A 55 -13.07 -4.49 -5.31
CA GLU A 55 -12.47 -5.66 -5.94
C GLU A 55 -11.39 -5.29 -6.97
N THR A 56 -11.51 -4.14 -7.64
CA THR A 56 -10.45 -3.66 -8.55
C THR A 56 -9.17 -3.37 -7.77
N GLN A 57 -9.25 -2.66 -6.64
CA GLN A 57 -8.06 -2.38 -5.83
C GLN A 57 -7.45 -3.66 -5.25
N TRP A 58 -8.30 -4.64 -4.90
CA TRP A 58 -7.85 -5.94 -4.44
C TRP A 58 -7.06 -6.69 -5.51
N ARG A 59 -7.61 -6.76 -6.73
CA ARG A 59 -6.94 -7.38 -7.87
C ARG A 59 -5.59 -6.73 -8.17
N ASP A 60 -5.53 -5.39 -8.16
CA ASP A 60 -4.26 -4.68 -8.35
C ASP A 60 -3.23 -5.07 -7.28
N CYS A 61 -3.65 -5.24 -6.02
CA CYS A 61 -2.76 -5.69 -4.95
C CYS A 61 -2.25 -7.11 -5.20
N ILE A 62 -3.10 -8.03 -5.64
CA ILE A 62 -2.71 -9.40 -5.98
C ILE A 62 -1.69 -9.40 -7.11
N GLU A 63 -1.96 -8.65 -8.19
CA GLU A 63 -1.08 -8.60 -9.37
C GLU A 63 0.30 -8.04 -9.00
N ILE A 64 0.36 -6.99 -8.16
CA ILE A 64 1.63 -6.44 -7.68
C ILE A 64 2.35 -7.45 -6.77
N ALA A 65 1.65 -8.05 -5.81
CA ALA A 65 2.25 -8.98 -4.86
C ALA A 65 2.73 -10.28 -5.50
N ALA A 66 2.08 -10.75 -6.57
CA ALA A 66 2.54 -11.90 -7.35
C ALA A 66 3.77 -11.57 -8.22
N ALA A 67 3.90 -10.34 -8.68
CA ALA A 67 4.95 -9.93 -9.62
C ALA A 67 6.23 -9.41 -8.94
N GLN A 68 6.19 -9.09 -7.65
CA GLN A 68 7.27 -8.39 -6.94
C GLN A 68 7.75 -9.20 -5.73
N ASN A 69 9.05 -9.12 -5.45
CA ASN A 69 9.59 -9.65 -4.20
C ASN A 69 9.39 -8.61 -3.09
N LEU A 70 8.26 -8.72 -2.38
CA LEU A 70 7.86 -7.75 -1.36
C LEU A 70 8.53 -8.01 -0.01
N ASP A 71 8.96 -6.94 0.66
CA ASP A 71 9.36 -6.98 2.07
C ASP A 71 8.13 -7.15 2.98
N THR A 72 7.75 -8.41 3.23
CA THR A 72 6.54 -8.72 4.02
C THR A 72 6.66 -8.30 5.50
N ASP A 73 7.87 -8.18 6.04
CA ASP A 73 8.06 -7.78 7.44
C ASP A 73 7.80 -6.28 7.59
N TYR A 74 8.30 -5.46 6.66
CA TYR A 74 7.96 -4.05 6.55
C TYR A 74 6.45 -3.85 6.36
N MET A 75 5.83 -4.62 5.49
CA MET A 75 4.40 -4.51 5.23
C MET A 75 3.58 -4.84 6.48
N ARG A 76 3.92 -5.89 7.22
CA ARG A 76 3.23 -6.25 8.48
C ARG A 76 3.36 -5.16 9.53
N LEU A 77 4.57 -4.60 9.70
CA LEU A 77 4.83 -3.51 10.64
C LEU A 77 3.89 -2.32 10.38
N TRP A 78 3.72 -1.95 9.12
CA TRP A 78 2.86 -0.82 8.76
C TRP A 78 1.39 -1.16 8.76
N ALA A 79 1.02 -2.35 8.30
CA ALA A 79 -0.36 -2.80 8.30
C ALA A 79 -0.96 -2.76 9.70
N GLN A 80 -0.18 -3.11 10.72
CA GLN A 80 -0.57 -2.97 12.13
C GLN A 80 -0.82 -1.51 12.51
N GLN A 81 0.05 -0.59 12.11
CA GLN A 81 -0.04 0.83 12.46
C GLN A 81 -1.19 1.55 11.75
N ILE A 82 -1.52 1.16 10.51
CA ILE A 82 -2.58 1.79 9.71
C ILE A 82 -3.90 1.01 9.71
N GLY A 83 -3.99 -0.08 10.48
CA GLY A 83 -5.24 -0.81 10.72
C GLY A 83 -5.70 -1.72 9.58
N ILE A 84 -4.78 -2.26 8.76
CA ILE A 84 -5.09 -3.11 7.60
C ILE A 84 -4.51 -4.53 7.72
N THR A 85 -4.09 -4.98 8.91
CA THR A 85 -3.45 -6.29 9.12
C THR A 85 -4.24 -7.45 8.53
N SER A 86 -5.57 -7.48 8.70
CA SER A 86 -6.40 -8.56 8.17
C SER A 86 -6.36 -8.62 6.64
N ASP A 87 -6.50 -7.48 5.97
CA ASP A 87 -6.50 -7.42 4.50
C ASP A 87 -5.12 -7.75 3.93
N LEU A 88 -4.03 -7.38 4.63
CA LEU A 88 -2.67 -7.75 4.22
C LEU A 88 -2.45 -9.26 4.35
N GLU A 89 -2.83 -9.89 5.45
CA GLU A 89 -2.61 -11.34 5.62
C GLU A 89 -3.45 -12.15 4.63
N GLU A 90 -4.67 -11.70 4.31
CA GLU A 90 -5.49 -12.28 3.24
C GLU A 90 -4.75 -12.20 1.88
N LEU A 91 -4.13 -11.06 1.58
CA LEU A 91 -3.40 -10.86 0.32
C LEU A 91 -2.17 -11.76 0.23
N LEU A 92 -1.39 -11.85 1.30
CA LEU A 92 -0.20 -12.69 1.38
C LEU A 92 -0.56 -14.18 1.33
N ALA A 93 -1.73 -14.59 1.84
CA ALA A 93 -2.23 -15.94 1.70
C ALA A 93 -2.65 -16.26 0.26
N ALA A 94 -3.30 -15.32 -0.42
CA ALA A 94 -3.76 -15.49 -1.81
C ALA A 94 -2.62 -15.57 -2.85
N THR A 95 -1.42 -15.10 -2.50
CA THR A 95 -0.26 -14.98 -3.40
C THR A 95 0.83 -16.02 -3.15
N LYS A 96 0.78 -16.75 -2.03
CA LYS A 96 1.63 -17.92 -1.78
C LYS A 96 1.13 -19.12 -2.57
N ASN A 97 1.57 -19.25 -3.83
CA ASN A 97 1.48 -20.47 -4.64
C ASN A 97 2.80 -20.71 -5.37
#